data_AF-A0AAE1JL41-F1
#
_entry.id   AF-A0AAE1JL41-F1
#
_cell.length_a   1.000
_cell.length_b   1.000
_cell.length_c   1.000
_cell.angle_alpha   90.00
_cell.angle_beta   90.00
_cell.angle_gamma   90.00
#
_symmetry.space_group_name_H-M   'P 1'
#
loop_
_entity.id
_entity.type
_entity.pdbx_description
1 polymer ?
#
loop_
_entity_poly.entity_id
_entity_poly.type
_entity_poly.pdbx_seq_one_letter_code
_entity_poly.pdbx_strand_id
1 'polypeptide(L)'
;MRRGNQYSQADEYNNNIVHWVWELYGKGKLLAAVDSRIVTEIEEERVEVVLVLGLACCHPNPHHRPSMRSVMQVLTGEVAPPEVPKERPAFVWPALPPSFTHGADSSLTASQLVPFLGVGEVTGR
;
A
#
# COMPACT_ATOMS: atom_id res chain seq x y z
N MET A 1 -34.64 -4.00 13.55
CA MET A 1 -33.49 -4.89 13.81
C MET A 1 -32.88 -5.39 12.50
N ARG A 2 -31.73 -4.85 12.07
CA ARG A 2 -30.78 -5.50 11.14
C ARG A 2 -29.37 -5.04 11.52
N ARG A 3 -28.86 -5.65 12.58
CA ARG A 3 -27.47 -5.52 13.03
C ARG A 3 -26.78 -6.81 12.57
N GLY A 4 -26.28 -6.79 11.35
CA GLY A 4 -25.55 -7.90 10.76
C GLY A 4 -24.49 -7.34 9.83
N ASN A 5 -23.27 -7.87 9.95
CA ASN A 5 -22.11 -7.66 9.08
C ASN A 5 -21.07 -6.54 9.38
N GLN A 6 -20.71 -6.33 10.64
CA GLN A 6 -19.43 -5.65 10.99
C GLN A 6 -18.30 -6.61 11.38
N TYR A 7 -18.62 -7.89 11.63
CA TYR A 7 -17.68 -8.95 12.06
C TYR A 7 -16.94 -9.64 10.89
N SER A 8 -16.87 -9.03 9.70
CA SER A 8 -16.35 -9.75 8.52
C SER A 8 -15.18 -9.06 7.83
N GLN A 9 -14.90 -7.79 8.14
CA GLN A 9 -13.89 -7.00 7.43
C GLN A 9 -12.59 -6.81 8.23
N ALA A 10 -12.69 -6.69 9.56
CA ALA A 10 -11.52 -6.58 10.44
C ALA A 10 -10.76 -7.92 10.54
N ASP A 11 -11.48 -9.04 10.61
CA ASP A 11 -10.87 -10.37 10.64
C ASP A 11 -10.19 -10.72 9.30
N GLU A 12 -10.77 -10.28 8.18
CA GLU A 12 -10.16 -10.46 6.86
C GLU A 12 -8.90 -9.60 6.67
N TYR A 13 -8.88 -8.37 7.23
CA TYR A 13 -7.69 -7.53 7.29
C TYR A 13 -6.59 -8.10 8.19
N ASN A 14 -6.97 -8.71 9.31
CA ASN A 14 -6.06 -9.44 10.22
C ASN A 14 -5.45 -10.70 9.59
N ASN A 15 -6.08 -11.27 8.55
CA ASN A 15 -5.60 -12.46 7.85
C ASN A 15 -4.80 -12.13 6.57
N ASN A 16 -4.47 -10.86 6.33
CA ASN A 16 -3.74 -10.45 5.14
C ASN A 16 -2.22 -10.58 5.34
N ILE A 17 -1.58 -11.48 4.57
CA ILE A 17 -0.13 -11.69 4.65
C ILE A 17 0.68 -10.44 4.32
N VAL A 18 0.23 -9.61 3.35
CA VAL A 18 0.94 -8.38 2.99
C VAL A 18 0.91 -7.40 4.16
N HIS A 19 -0.23 -7.28 4.86
CA HIS A 19 -0.32 -6.43 6.05
C HIS A 19 0.65 -6.90 7.14
N TRP A 20 0.60 -8.19 7.48
CA TRP A 20 1.43 -8.78 8.52
C TRP A 20 2.94 -8.64 8.22
N VAL A 21 3.36 -8.89 6.98
CA VAL A 21 4.76 -8.73 6.58
C VAL A 21 5.18 -7.25 6.62
N TRP A 22 4.29 -6.31 6.28
CA TRP A 22 4.60 -4.89 6.38
C TRP A 22 4.77 -4.43 7.84
N GLU A 23 3.98 -4.96 8.77
CA GLU A 23 4.16 -4.69 10.21
C GLU A 23 5.51 -5.19 10.72
N LEU A 24 5.95 -6.36 10.26
CA LEU A 24 7.28 -6.89 10.57
C LEU A 24 8.38 -6.02 9.96
N TYR A 25 8.19 -5.54 8.73
CA TYR A 25 9.12 -4.63 8.05
C TYR A 25 9.31 -3.31 8.79
N GLY A 26 8.22 -2.70 9.26
CA GLY A 26 8.25 -1.48 10.07
C GLY A 26 8.97 -1.67 11.40
N LYS A 27 8.88 -2.88 11.99
CA LYS A 27 9.55 -3.26 13.24
C LYS A 27 11.00 -3.73 13.06
N GLY A 28 11.50 -3.81 11.82
CA GLY A 28 12.83 -4.36 11.53
C GLY A 28 12.96 -5.86 11.81
N LYS A 29 11.85 -6.60 11.76
CA LYS A 29 11.78 -8.05 12.05
C LYS A 29 11.37 -8.86 10.82
N LEU A 30 11.84 -8.47 9.64
CA LEU A 30 11.36 -9.02 8.38
C LEU A 30 11.62 -10.54 8.26
N LEU A 31 12.75 -11.01 8.77
CA LEU A 31 13.12 -12.43 8.79
C LEU A 31 12.14 -13.29 9.62
N ALA A 32 11.37 -12.72 10.54
CA ALA A 32 10.34 -13.45 11.27
C ALA A 32 9.16 -13.87 10.38
N ALA A 33 9.04 -13.33 9.17
CA ALA A 33 8.04 -13.73 8.20
C ALA A 33 8.41 -15.03 7.45
N VAL A 34 9.67 -15.48 7.55
CA VAL A 34 10.18 -16.58 6.73
C VAL A 34 9.84 -17.91 7.39
N ASP A 35 9.46 -18.88 6.58
CA ASP A 35 9.31 -20.27 7.03
C ASP A 35 10.66 -20.80 7.55
N SER A 36 10.65 -21.37 8.75
CA SER A 36 11.86 -21.88 9.41
C SER A 36 12.56 -23.00 8.63
N ARG A 37 11.89 -23.61 7.65
CA ARG A 37 12.48 -24.63 6.77
C ARG A 37 13.28 -24.06 5.61
N ILE A 38 13.17 -22.75 5.36
CA ILE A 38 13.79 -22.06 4.22
C ILE A 38 15.09 -21.38 4.64
N VAL A 39 15.16 -20.80 5.83
CA VAL A 39 16.33 -19.98 6.22
C VAL A 39 17.50 -20.85 6.67
N THR A 40 18.63 -20.66 5.98
CA THR A 40 19.97 -20.96 6.51
C THR A 40 20.70 -19.63 6.77
N GLU A 41 21.65 -19.59 7.71
CA GLU A 41 22.37 -18.35 8.08
C GLU A 41 23.03 -17.63 6.88
N ILE A 42 23.36 -18.38 5.83
CA ILE A 42 24.02 -17.86 4.61
C ILE A 42 23.04 -17.10 3.70
N GLU A 43 21.73 -17.28 3.88
CA GLU A 43 20.71 -16.73 2.98
C GLU A 43 19.89 -15.56 3.56
N GLU A 44 20.17 -15.11 4.79
CA GLU A 44 19.37 -14.07 5.44
C GLU A 44 19.29 -12.77 4.62
N GLU A 45 20.42 -12.28 4.09
CA GLU A 45 20.47 -11.07 3.27
C GLU A 45 19.66 -11.23 1.97
N ARG A 46 19.80 -12.39 1.30
CA ARG A 46 19.05 -12.74 0.09
C ARG A 46 17.55 -12.77 0.37
N VAL A 47 17.16 -13.37 1.49
CA VAL A 47 15.77 -13.49 1.92
C VAL A 47 15.18 -12.11 2.23
N GLU A 48 15.93 -11.23 2.91
CA GLU A 48 15.49 -9.87 3.19
C GLU A 48 15.23 -9.09 1.89
N VAL A 49 16.14 -9.17 0.90
CA VAL A 49 15.97 -8.54 -0.42
C VAL A 49 14.69 -9.04 -1.10
N VAL A 50 14.43 -10.34 -1.08
CA VAL A 50 13.23 -10.93 -1.69
C VAL A 50 11.95 -10.47 -0.99
N LEU A 51 11.96 -10.39 0.34
CA LEU A 51 10.80 -9.91 1.10
C LEU A 51 10.50 -8.43 0.87
N VAL A 52 11.54 -7.57 0.84
CA VAL A 52 11.39 -6.15 0.48
C VAL A 52 10.85 -5.99 -0.94
N LEU A 53 11.36 -6.77 -1.89
CA LEU A 53 10.86 -6.78 -3.26
C LEU A 53 9.38 -7.23 -3.32
N GLY A 54 9.00 -8.24 -2.54
CA GLY A 54 7.61 -8.68 -2.40
C GLY A 54 6.69 -7.57 -1.90
N LEU A 55 7.11 -6.81 -0.87
CA LEU A 55 6.35 -5.65 -0.38
C LEU A 55 6.20 -4.57 -1.44
N ALA A 56 7.26 -4.26 -2.20
CA ALA A 56 7.22 -3.30 -3.30
C ALA A 56 6.23 -3.72 -4.40
N CYS A 57 6.22 -5.01 -4.77
CA CYS A 57 5.26 -5.59 -5.71
C CYS A 57 3.81 -5.47 -5.23
N CYS A 58 3.60 -5.58 -3.91
CA CYS A 58 2.28 -5.47 -3.28
C CYS A 58 1.91 -4.04 -2.87
N HIS A 59 2.61 -3.02 -3.39
CA HIS A 59 2.32 -1.64 -3.03
C HIS A 59 0.85 -1.26 -3.35
N PRO A 60 0.10 -0.64 -2.42
CA PRO A 60 -1.31 -0.29 -2.62
C PRO A 60 -1.54 0.59 -3.86
N ASN A 61 -0.71 1.61 -4.07
CA ASN A 61 -0.68 2.38 -5.31
C ASN A 61 0.02 1.59 -6.44
N PRO A 62 -0.65 1.30 -7.57
CA PRO A 62 -0.06 0.55 -8.69
C PRO A 62 1.11 1.27 -9.36
N HIS A 63 1.18 2.60 -9.30
CA HIS A 63 2.27 3.36 -9.93
C HIS A 63 3.61 3.23 -9.20
N HIS A 64 3.61 2.79 -7.94
CA HIS A 64 4.84 2.52 -7.17
C HIS A 64 5.30 1.06 -7.27
N ARG A 65 4.54 0.19 -7.95
CA ARG A 65 4.94 -1.22 -8.12
C ARG A 65 6.06 -1.29 -9.15
N PRO A 66 7.12 -2.08 -8.91
CA PRO A 66 8.21 -2.24 -9.88
C PRO A 66 7.72 -2.95 -11.15
N SER A 67 8.38 -2.66 -12.27
CA SER A 67 8.16 -3.41 -13.51
C SER A 67 8.70 -4.84 -13.39
N MET A 68 8.16 -5.80 -14.16
CA MET A 68 8.68 -7.18 -14.15
C MET A 68 10.17 -7.24 -14.52
N ARG A 69 10.63 -6.38 -15.43
CA ARG A 69 12.06 -6.26 -15.76
C ARG A 69 12.88 -5.92 -14.50
N SER A 70 12.47 -4.90 -13.76
CA SER A 70 13.14 -4.48 -12.53
C SER A 70 13.12 -5.57 -11.46
N VAL A 71 11.99 -6.27 -11.31
CA VAL A 71 11.87 -7.42 -10.40
C VAL A 71 12.92 -8.48 -10.72
N MET A 72 13.07 -8.85 -11.99
CA MET A 72 14.06 -9.83 -12.40
C MET A 72 15.49 -9.37 -12.11
N GLN A 73 15.82 -8.10 -12.36
CA GLN A 73 17.14 -7.55 -12.07
C GLN A 73 17.48 -7.59 -10.57
N VAL A 74 16.50 -7.37 -9.69
CA VAL A 74 16.70 -7.49 -8.24
C VAL A 74 16.92 -8.96 -7.87
N LEU A 75 16.12 -9.87 -8.42
CA LEU A 75 16.24 -11.31 -8.15
C LEU A 75 17.56 -11.90 -8.66
N THR A 76 18.10 -11.43 -9.79
CA THR A 76 19.42 -11.85 -10.28
C THR A 76 20.56 -11.19 -9.51
N GLY A 77 20.29 -10.17 -8.69
CA GLY A 77 21.30 -9.41 -7.95
C GLY A 77 22.02 -8.36 -8.79
N GLU A 78 21.47 -8.00 -9.97
CA GLU A 78 22.01 -6.94 -10.81
C GLU A 78 21.77 -5.55 -10.20
N VAL A 79 20.66 -5.37 -9.48
CA VAL A 79 20.29 -4.10 -8.85
C VAL A 79 19.76 -4.30 -7.43
N ALA A 80 19.90 -3.29 -6.59
CA ALA A 80 19.32 -3.28 -5.24
C ALA A 80 17.78 -3.26 -5.28
N PRO A 81 17.09 -3.79 -4.24
CA PRO A 81 15.65 -3.70 -4.15
C PRO A 81 15.18 -2.23 -4.05
N PRO A 82 13.98 -1.91 -4.55
CA PRO A 82 13.42 -0.57 -4.40
C PRO A 82 13.17 -0.23 -2.92
N GLU A 83 13.22 1.05 -2.60
CA GLU A 83 12.86 1.53 -1.27
C GLU A 83 11.35 1.38 -1.03
N VAL A 84 11.00 0.85 0.15
CA VAL A 84 9.62 0.64 0.57
C VAL A 84 9.37 1.45 1.86
N PRO A 85 8.25 2.18 1.98
CA PRO A 85 7.89 2.87 3.21
C PRO A 85 7.78 1.90 4.40
N LYS A 86 8.28 2.30 5.58
CA LYS A 86 8.19 1.49 6.81
C LYS A 86 6.77 1.31 7.32
N GLU A 87 5.90 2.28 7.05
CA GLU A 87 4.47 2.19 7.31
C GLU A 87 3.72 1.91 6.01
N ARG A 88 2.73 1.02 6.06
CA ARG A 88 1.95 0.67 4.88
C ARG A 88 1.08 1.86 4.48
N PRO A 89 1.25 2.44 3.28
CA PRO A 89 0.43 3.55 2.86
C PRO A 89 -1.02 3.11 2.68
N ALA A 90 -1.97 4.00 3.00
CA ALA A 90 -3.34 3.80 2.58
C ALA A 90 -3.43 3.90 1.06
N PHE A 91 -4.26 3.07 0.43
CA PHE A 91 -4.65 3.32 -0.95
C PHE A 91 -5.58 4.54 -0.96
N VAL A 92 -5.18 5.61 -1.65
CA VAL A 92 -5.99 6.83 -1.78
C VAL A 92 -6.24 7.06 -3.27
N TRP A 93 -7.53 7.13 -3.65
CA TRP A 93 -7.98 7.45 -5.01
C TRP A 93 -9.20 8.36 -4.97
N PRO A 94 -9.24 9.49 -5.72
CA PRO A 94 -8.15 10.07 -6.50
C PRO A 94 -7.07 10.67 -5.60
N ALA A 95 -5.89 10.97 -6.17
CA ALA A 95 -4.91 11.80 -5.47
C ALA A 95 -5.56 13.15 -5.15
N LEU A 96 -5.64 13.52 -3.88
CA LEU A 96 -5.99 14.89 -3.52
C LEU A 96 -5.00 15.81 -4.25
N PRO A 97 -5.47 16.81 -5.01
CA PRO A 97 -4.55 17.71 -5.66
C PRO A 97 -3.70 18.42 -4.59
N PRO A 98 -2.42 18.73 -4.89
CA PRO A 98 -1.47 19.27 -3.92
C PRO A 98 -1.90 20.61 -3.28
N SER A 99 -2.96 21.23 -3.80
CA SER A 99 -3.58 22.45 -3.26
C SER A 99 -4.32 22.26 -1.93
N PHE A 100 -4.54 21.04 -1.44
CA PHE A 100 -5.30 20.79 -0.19
C PHE A 100 -4.43 20.47 1.04
N THR A 101 -3.10 20.50 0.93
CA THR A 101 -2.21 20.14 2.06
C THR A 101 -1.88 21.32 3.00
N HIS A 102 -2.45 22.51 2.77
CA HIS A 102 -2.31 23.64 3.69
C HIS A 102 -3.60 23.85 4.49
N GLY A 103 -3.73 23.10 5.59
CA GLY A 103 -4.84 23.23 6.52
C GLY A 103 -5.25 21.92 7.16
N ALA A 104 -4.31 21.23 7.82
CA ALA A 104 -4.69 20.19 8.77
C ALA A 104 -5.13 20.87 10.08
N ASP A 105 -6.39 21.34 10.13
CA ASP A 105 -7.11 21.43 11.39
C ASP A 105 -8.19 20.34 11.42
N SER A 106 -8.05 19.48 12.42
CA SER A 106 -8.87 18.30 12.62
C SER A 106 -10.28 18.70 13.03
N SER A 107 -11.24 18.65 12.10
CA SER A 107 -12.65 18.55 12.47
C SER A 107 -13.45 17.77 11.44
N LEU A 108 -13.95 16.63 11.88
CA LEU A 108 -14.81 15.71 11.15
C LEU A 108 -16.12 16.41 10.73
N THR A 109 -16.37 16.55 9.42
CA THR A 109 -17.74 16.51 8.89
C THR A 109 -17.77 15.76 7.57
N ALA A 110 -18.05 14.46 7.65
CA ALA A 110 -18.54 13.66 6.54
C ALA A 110 -19.95 14.14 6.18
N SER A 111 -20.07 15.24 5.43
CA SER A 111 -21.32 15.69 4.81
C SER A 111 -21.01 16.80 3.82
N GLN A 112 -20.86 16.43 2.54
CA GLN A 112 -21.40 17.19 1.40
C GLN A 112 -21.12 16.41 0.12
N LEU A 113 -22.10 15.57 -0.25
CA LEU A 113 -22.27 15.11 -1.62
C LEU A 113 -22.48 16.37 -2.48
N VAL A 114 -21.58 16.66 -3.41
CA VAL A 114 -21.78 17.76 -4.36
C VAL A 114 -22.77 17.28 -5.43
N PRO A 115 -23.93 17.94 -5.64
CA PRO A 115 -24.86 17.60 -6.70
C PRO A 115 -24.32 18.06 -8.06
N PHE A 116 -24.65 17.29 -9.09
CA PHE A 116 -24.46 17.61 -10.50
C PHE A 116 -25.21 18.92 -10.84
N LEU A 117 -24.48 20.00 -11.13
CA LEU A 117 -24.96 21.15 -11.91
C LEU A 117 -24.05 21.23 -13.15
N GLY A 118 -24.52 21.20 -14.39
CA GLY A 118 -25.79 21.73 -14.89
C GLY A 118 -25.64 23.22 -15.21
N VAL A 119 -24.84 23.56 -16.21
CA VAL A 119 -24.78 24.88 -16.87
C VAL A 119 -24.38 24.57 -18.31
N GLY A 120 -25.03 24.98 -19.39
CA GLY A 120 -25.94 26.09 -19.63
C GLY A 120 -25.57 26.59 -21.03
N GLU A 121 -26.57 26.61 -21.91
CA GLU A 121 -26.55 27.04 -23.30
C GLU A 121 -25.86 28.41 -23.51
N VAL A 122 -25.08 28.58 -24.59
CA VAL A 122 -24.73 29.91 -25.13
C VAL A 122 -24.86 29.92 -26.65
N THR A 123 -25.90 30.59 -27.12
CA THR A 123 -26.11 31.01 -28.51
C THR A 123 -25.29 32.27 -28.79
N GLY A 124 -24.75 32.42 -30.02
CA GLY A 124 -24.54 33.74 -30.63
C GLY A 124 -23.19 34.01 -31.30
N ARG A 125 -23.07 33.71 -32.59
CA ARG A 125 -23.07 34.70 -33.70
C ARG A 125 -23.08 33.99 -35.05
#